data_AF-A0AAD7N3A6-F1
#
_entry.id   AF-A0AAD7N3A6-F1
#
_cell.length_a   1.000
_cell.length_b   1.000
_cell.length_c   1.000
_cell.angle_alpha   90.00
_cell.angle_beta   90.00
_cell.angle_gamma   90.00
#
_symmetry.space_group_name_H-M   'P 1'
#
loop_
_entity.id
_entity.type
_entity.pdbx_description
1 polymer ?
#
loop_
_entity_poly.entity_id
_entity_poly.type
_entity_poly.pdbx_seq_one_letter_code
_entity_poly.pdbx_strand_id
1 'polypeptide(L)'
;MGNHRISSDLKERALVLWESGWEIKDICYAFHVSPTSLYRWRDMFDEFGTTTKPPSPLRGRERIISLAALNAAKEIFFHDPSVMLDELMWYLAIHHDIAISKSALQATLVRAGLTRKMLQKIACKRDESSKDTRDTACHYGRSPIGEPAIYSHQFIRDERYTLTAAMSTQGYITTHIVEGSMDTYDFFDFIVEDVLPQMKPFPDVQSVLVLDNCRIHHTDLLQEVLNENGVRR
;
A
#
# COMPACT_ATOMS: atom_id res chain seq x y z
N MET A 1 -22.67 -6.92 -46.94
CA MET A 1 -21.23 -6.58 -47.14
C MET A 1 -20.61 -6.37 -45.78
N GLY A 2 -19.55 -7.11 -45.45
CA GLY A 2 -18.87 -7.01 -44.16
C GLY A 2 -18.01 -5.75 -44.05
N ASN A 3 -17.65 -5.37 -42.82
CA ASN A 3 -16.69 -4.30 -42.57
C ASN A 3 -15.29 -4.74 -43.04
N HIS A 4 -14.93 -4.45 -44.28
CA HIS A 4 -13.57 -4.63 -44.78
C HIS A 4 -12.73 -3.39 -44.46
N ARG A 5 -11.54 -3.61 -43.91
CA ARG A 5 -10.61 -2.53 -43.58
C ARG A 5 -9.87 -2.11 -44.85
N ILE A 6 -10.31 -1.02 -45.47
CA ILE A 6 -9.71 -0.44 -46.68
C ILE A 6 -8.60 0.53 -46.27
N SER A 7 -7.42 0.39 -46.87
CA SER A 7 -6.26 1.28 -46.62
C SER A 7 -6.51 2.71 -47.12
N SER A 8 -5.82 3.69 -46.54
CA SER A 8 -5.95 5.10 -46.96
C SER A 8 -5.54 5.33 -48.42
N ASP A 9 -4.46 4.69 -48.88
CA ASP A 9 -3.98 4.77 -50.27
C ASP A 9 -5.04 4.31 -51.28
N LEU A 10 -5.80 3.23 -50.98
CA LEU A 10 -6.88 2.78 -51.86
C LEU A 10 -8.04 3.77 -51.92
N LYS A 11 -8.34 4.48 -50.83
CA LYS A 11 -9.37 5.52 -50.82
C LYS A 11 -8.95 6.73 -51.64
N GLU A 12 -7.69 7.15 -51.49
CA GLU A 12 -7.12 8.28 -52.23
C GLU A 12 -7.10 7.98 -53.73
N ARG A 13 -6.66 6.79 -54.15
CA ARG A 13 -6.70 6.37 -55.56
C ARG A 13 -8.12 6.33 -56.13
N ALA A 14 -9.10 5.87 -55.34
CA ALA A 14 -10.49 5.86 -55.77
C ALA A 14 -11.03 7.29 -56.00
N LEU A 15 -10.63 8.26 -55.17
CA LEU A 15 -10.98 9.67 -55.36
C LEU A 15 -10.27 10.28 -56.58
N VAL A 16 -8.99 9.97 -56.81
CA VAL A 16 -8.24 10.43 -58.00
C VAL A 16 -8.88 9.92 -59.29
N LEU A 17 -9.32 8.66 -59.34
CA LEU A 17 -10.02 8.10 -60.50
C LEU A 17 -11.37 8.80 -60.73
N TRP A 18 -12.08 9.15 -59.67
CA TRP A 18 -13.32 9.92 -59.76
C TRP A 18 -13.05 11.33 -60.31
N GLU A 19 -12.02 12.03 -59.83
CA GLU A 19 -11.62 13.35 -60.37
C GLU A 19 -11.16 13.28 -61.83
N SER A 20 -10.59 12.15 -62.24
CA SER A 20 -10.18 11.89 -63.62
C SER A 20 -11.36 11.58 -64.57
N GLY A 21 -12.60 11.58 -64.04
CA GLY A 21 -13.83 11.43 -64.83
C GLY A 21 -14.32 9.99 -65.01
N TRP A 22 -13.82 9.02 -64.25
CA TRP A 22 -14.32 7.64 -64.28
C TRP A 22 -15.73 7.51 -63.70
N GLU A 23 -16.56 6.60 -64.24
CA GLU A 23 -17.91 6.37 -63.72
C GLU A 23 -17.84 5.75 -62.31
N ILE A 24 -18.65 6.28 -61.39
CA ILE A 24 -18.73 5.80 -60.00
C ILE A 24 -19.02 4.30 -59.92
N LYS A 25 -19.82 3.76 -60.84
CA LYS A 25 -20.13 2.31 -60.90
C LYS A 25 -18.88 1.47 -61.15
N ASP A 26 -17.99 1.91 -62.03
CA ASP A 26 -16.76 1.20 -62.38
C ASP A 26 -15.75 1.26 -61.24
N ILE A 27 -15.64 2.41 -60.57
CA ILE A 27 -14.81 2.58 -59.38
C ILE A 27 -15.32 1.67 -58.25
N CYS A 28 -16.64 1.66 -58.01
CA CYS A 28 -17.26 0.79 -57.02
C CYS A 28 -17.01 -0.70 -57.30
N TYR A 29 -17.09 -1.10 -58.57
CA TYR A 29 -16.82 -2.46 -58.99
C TYR A 29 -15.33 -2.83 -58.78
N ALA A 30 -14.40 -1.98 -59.21
CA ALA A 30 -12.97 -2.24 -59.11
C ALA A 30 -12.49 -2.33 -57.65
N PHE A 31 -12.90 -1.39 -56.80
CA PHE A 31 -12.47 -1.34 -55.40
C PHE A 31 -13.35 -2.17 -54.46
N HIS A 32 -14.42 -2.79 -54.97
CA HIS A 32 -15.40 -3.57 -54.19
C HIS A 32 -16.03 -2.74 -53.05
N VAL A 33 -16.41 -1.50 -53.36
CA VAL A 33 -16.95 -0.54 -52.39
C VAL A 33 -18.33 -0.04 -52.79
N SER A 34 -19.12 0.34 -51.80
CA SER A 34 -20.42 0.98 -52.06
C SER A 34 -20.24 2.43 -52.54
N PRO A 35 -21.15 2.95 -53.39
CA PRO A 35 -21.16 4.36 -53.77
C PRO A 35 -21.23 5.27 -52.53
N THR A 36 -21.98 4.88 -51.51
CA THR A 36 -22.07 5.58 -50.22
C THR A 36 -20.73 5.72 -49.51
N SER A 37 -19.82 4.74 -49.63
CA SER A 37 -18.48 4.84 -49.05
C SER A 37 -17.62 5.85 -49.82
N LEU A 38 -17.72 5.88 -51.15
CA LEU A 38 -17.02 6.87 -51.97
C LEU A 38 -17.49 8.29 -51.66
N TYR A 39 -18.80 8.54 -51.58
CA TYR A 39 -19.33 9.85 -51.18
C TYR A 39 -18.79 10.27 -49.81
N ARG A 40 -18.82 9.37 -48.81
CA ARG A 40 -18.28 9.67 -47.47
C ARG A 40 -16.78 9.96 -47.47
N TRP A 41 -16.00 9.34 -48.36
CA TRP A 41 -14.58 9.64 -48.48
C TRP A 41 -14.34 10.98 -49.16
N ARG A 42 -15.17 11.33 -50.16
CA ARG A 42 -15.15 12.63 -50.83
C ARG A 42 -15.47 13.75 -49.85
N ASP A 43 -16.58 13.63 -49.12
CA ASP A 43 -16.98 14.63 -48.11
C ASP A 43 -15.88 14.83 -47.05
N MET A 44 -15.26 13.74 -46.60
CA MET A 44 -14.17 13.79 -45.61
C MET A 44 -12.89 14.42 -46.17
N PHE A 45 -12.59 14.16 -47.45
CA PHE A 45 -11.45 14.77 -48.13
C PHE A 45 -11.68 16.27 -48.39
N ASP A 46 -12.88 16.65 -48.78
CA ASP A 46 -13.25 18.05 -48.98
C ASP A 46 -13.27 18.85 -47.65
N GLU A 47 -13.68 18.22 -46.54
CA GLU A 47 -13.73 18.85 -45.21
C GLU A 47 -12.36 18.90 -44.50
N PHE A 48 -11.57 17.81 -44.54
CA PHE A 48 -10.36 17.66 -43.74
C PHE A 48 -9.06 17.48 -44.55
N GLY A 49 -9.14 17.45 -45.88
CA GLY A 49 -7.98 17.19 -46.76
C GLY A 49 -7.44 15.75 -46.68
N THR A 50 -8.16 14.83 -46.01
CA THR A 50 -7.71 13.44 -45.81
C THR A 50 -8.87 12.46 -45.94
N THR A 51 -8.58 11.23 -46.39
CA THR A 51 -9.59 10.16 -46.52
C THR A 51 -9.81 9.35 -45.24
N THR A 52 -9.17 9.77 -44.15
CA THR A 52 -9.21 9.12 -42.84
C THR A 52 -9.66 10.11 -41.78
N LYS A 53 -10.52 9.66 -40.86
CA LYS A 53 -11.02 10.54 -39.82
C LYS A 53 -9.86 10.99 -38.94
N PRO A 54 -9.60 12.30 -38.79
CA PRO A 54 -8.59 12.78 -37.85
C PRO A 54 -8.93 12.30 -36.44
N PRO A 55 -7.93 12.04 -35.59
CA PRO A 55 -8.18 11.62 -34.22
C PRO A 55 -9.04 12.66 -33.50
N SER A 56 -10.16 12.23 -32.91
CA SER A 56 -10.99 13.12 -32.09
C SER A 56 -10.13 13.78 -31.01
N PRO A 57 -10.21 15.10 -30.81
CA PRO A 57 -9.36 15.84 -29.86
C PRO A 57 -9.59 15.38 -28.42
N LEU A 58 -10.81 14.96 -28.09
CA LEU A 58 -11.17 14.37 -26.81
C LEU A 58 -11.45 12.88 -27.01
N ARG A 59 -10.55 12.04 -26.51
CA ARG A 59 -10.71 10.58 -26.54
C ARG A 59 -10.67 10.03 -25.12
N GLY A 60 -11.77 9.42 -24.70
CA GLY A 60 -11.87 8.70 -23.42
C GLY A 60 -12.84 9.32 -22.42
N ARG A 61 -13.06 8.59 -21.32
CA ARG A 61 -13.86 9.02 -20.18
C ARG A 61 -13.14 10.14 -19.42
N GLU A 62 -13.88 11.16 -19.02
CA GLU A 62 -13.38 12.23 -18.17
C GLU A 62 -12.75 11.68 -16.88
N ARG A 63 -11.72 12.35 -16.38
CA ARG A 63 -11.00 11.91 -15.18
C ARG A 63 -11.89 12.16 -13.96
N ILE A 64 -12.05 11.14 -13.11
CA ILE A 64 -12.81 11.22 -11.85
C ILE A 64 -12.18 12.22 -10.88
N ILE A 65 -10.84 12.33 -10.88
CA ILE A 65 -10.10 13.29 -10.06
C ILE A 65 -9.79 14.54 -10.88
N SER A 66 -10.21 15.70 -10.36
CA SER A 66 -9.84 17.01 -10.87
C SER A 66 -8.35 17.28 -10.66
N LEU A 67 -7.77 18.19 -11.45
CA LEU A 67 -6.36 18.57 -11.29
C LEU A 67 -6.09 19.17 -9.90
N ALA A 68 -7.03 19.96 -9.37
CA ALA A 68 -6.94 20.55 -8.04
C ALA A 68 -6.85 19.50 -6.93
N ALA A 69 -7.73 18.49 -6.96
CA ALA A 69 -7.71 17.39 -6.00
C ALA A 69 -6.44 16.52 -6.13
N LEU A 70 -5.92 16.35 -7.35
CA LEU A 70 -4.66 15.66 -7.57
C LEU A 70 -3.46 16.42 -6.99
N ASN A 71 -3.45 17.75 -7.10
CA ASN A 71 -2.41 18.58 -6.50
C ASN A 71 -2.49 18.56 -4.97
N ALA A 72 -3.69 18.63 -4.39
CA ALA A 72 -3.88 18.44 -2.95
C ALA A 72 -3.34 17.08 -2.48
N ALA A 73 -3.61 16.00 -3.22
CA ALA A 73 -3.04 14.69 -2.92
C ALA A 73 -1.51 14.65 -3.00
N LYS A 74 -0.89 15.38 -3.94
CA LYS A 74 0.57 15.50 -4.03
C LYS A 74 1.15 16.25 -2.83
N GLU A 75 0.52 17.34 -2.41
CA GLU A 75 0.95 18.10 -1.22
C GLU A 75 0.88 17.24 0.05
N ILE A 76 -0.19 16.45 0.21
CA ILE A 76 -0.30 15.50 1.33
C ILE A 76 0.89 14.55 1.36
N PHE A 77 1.20 13.90 0.23
CA PHE A 77 2.35 12.98 0.17
C PHE A 77 3.70 13.67 0.27
N PHE A 78 3.79 14.96 -0.07
CA PHE A 78 5.01 15.74 0.13
C PHE A 78 5.28 16.00 1.60
N HIS A 79 4.24 16.32 2.38
CA HIS A 79 4.36 16.53 3.82
C HIS A 79 4.45 15.24 4.63
N ASP A 80 3.63 14.26 4.28
CA ASP A 80 3.64 12.94 4.91
C ASP A 80 3.51 11.83 3.85
N PRO A 81 4.64 11.23 3.44
CA PRO A 81 4.62 10.15 2.47
C PRO A 81 4.04 8.85 3.03
N SER A 82 3.83 8.72 4.35
CA SER A 82 3.33 7.52 5.01
C SER A 82 1.80 7.38 4.95
N VAL A 83 1.09 8.40 4.49
CA VAL A 83 -0.38 8.43 4.36
C VAL A 83 -0.90 7.23 3.57
N MET A 84 -1.92 6.58 4.10
CA MET A 84 -2.54 5.41 3.48
C MET A 84 -3.55 5.77 2.40
N LEU A 85 -3.79 4.83 1.48
CA LEU A 85 -4.69 5.08 0.35
C LEU A 85 -6.14 5.27 0.77
N ASP A 86 -6.57 4.59 1.82
CA ASP A 86 -7.88 4.76 2.46
C ASP A 86 -7.99 6.13 3.15
N GLU A 87 -6.97 6.57 3.89
CA GLU A 87 -6.92 7.93 4.44
C GLU A 87 -7.03 9.00 3.35
N LEU A 88 -6.31 8.82 2.24
CA LEU A 88 -6.43 9.72 1.10
C LEU A 88 -7.81 9.63 0.42
N MET A 89 -8.42 8.44 0.36
CA MET A 89 -9.80 8.31 -0.14
C MET A 89 -10.77 9.08 0.73
N TRP A 90 -10.65 8.98 2.06
CA TRP A 90 -11.47 9.75 3.00
C TRP A 90 -11.26 11.26 2.85
N TYR A 91 -10.00 11.70 2.73
CA TYR A 91 -9.68 13.09 2.47
C TYR A 91 -10.35 13.60 1.18
N LEU A 92 -10.24 12.85 0.09
CA LEU A 92 -10.85 13.21 -1.20
C LEU A 92 -12.38 13.21 -1.14
N ALA A 93 -12.99 12.28 -0.41
CA ALA A 93 -14.43 12.24 -0.23
C ALA A 93 -14.94 13.44 0.59
N ILE A 94 -14.24 13.79 1.69
CA ILE A 94 -14.68 14.84 2.61
C ILE A 94 -14.40 16.25 2.05
N HIS A 95 -13.19 16.49 1.51
CA HIS A 95 -12.75 17.83 1.14
C HIS A 95 -13.01 18.18 -0.33
N HIS A 96 -13.19 17.17 -1.19
CA HIS A 96 -13.36 17.39 -2.62
C HIS A 96 -14.65 16.77 -3.18
N ASP A 97 -15.47 16.11 -2.36
CA ASP A 97 -16.69 15.39 -2.77
C ASP A 97 -16.41 14.34 -3.88
N ILE A 98 -15.22 13.72 -3.82
CA ILE A 98 -14.78 12.71 -4.80
C ILE A 98 -14.80 11.33 -4.15
N ALA A 99 -15.85 10.57 -4.41
CA ALA A 99 -15.90 9.14 -4.11
C ALA A 99 -15.14 8.35 -5.20
N ILE A 100 -13.95 7.86 -4.87
CA ILE A 100 -13.11 7.07 -5.78
C ILE A 100 -12.76 5.71 -5.18
N SER A 101 -12.75 4.65 -6.00
CA SER A 101 -12.29 3.35 -5.53
C SER A 101 -10.77 3.33 -5.32
N LYS A 102 -10.30 2.46 -4.41
CA LYS A 102 -8.86 2.29 -4.12
C LYS A 102 -8.03 1.99 -5.37
N SER A 103 -8.54 1.14 -6.27
CA SER A 103 -7.87 0.77 -7.52
C SER A 103 -7.79 1.95 -8.51
N ALA A 104 -8.87 2.74 -8.63
CA ALA A 104 -8.90 3.92 -9.48
C ALA A 104 -7.99 5.03 -8.95
N LEU A 105 -7.93 5.23 -7.62
CA LEU A 105 -7.00 6.14 -6.97
C LEU A 105 -5.56 5.72 -7.22
N GLN A 106 -5.23 4.44 -7.02
CA GLN A 106 -3.90 3.91 -7.28
C GLN A 106 -3.45 4.13 -8.73
N ALA A 107 -4.28 3.80 -9.71
CA ALA A 107 -3.97 4.02 -11.13
C ALA A 107 -3.78 5.51 -11.44
N THR A 108 -4.57 6.38 -10.79
CA THR A 108 -4.46 7.83 -10.95
C THR A 108 -3.14 8.37 -10.38
N LEU A 109 -2.76 7.95 -9.18
CA LEU A 109 -1.50 8.35 -8.55
C LEU A 109 -0.28 7.88 -9.36
N VAL A 110 -0.28 6.63 -9.83
CA VAL A 110 0.81 6.09 -10.66
C VAL A 110 0.96 6.91 -11.94
N ARG A 111 -0.14 7.21 -12.63
CA ARG A 111 -0.13 8.02 -13.85
C ARG A 111 0.26 9.49 -13.58
N ALA A 112 0.07 9.97 -12.35
CA ALA A 112 0.53 11.28 -11.90
C ALA A 112 2.01 11.32 -11.51
N GLY A 113 2.71 10.19 -11.61
CA GLY A 113 4.13 10.06 -11.23
C GLY A 113 4.37 9.78 -9.76
N LEU A 114 3.33 9.49 -8.96
CA LEU A 114 3.48 9.09 -7.55
C LEU A 114 3.59 7.57 -7.44
N THR A 115 4.78 7.11 -7.09
CA THR A 115 5.10 5.69 -7.01
C THR A 115 5.19 5.23 -5.56
N ARG A 116 4.84 3.97 -5.31
CA ARG A 116 4.96 3.35 -3.99
C ARG A 116 6.41 2.94 -3.78
N LYS A 117 7.01 3.39 -2.67
CA LYS A 117 8.43 3.16 -2.34
C LYS A 117 8.58 2.70 -0.91
N MET A 118 9.68 2.02 -0.61
CA MET A 118 10.07 1.74 0.77
C MET A 118 10.25 3.08 1.50
N LEU A 119 9.59 3.22 2.65
CA LEU A 119 9.66 4.44 3.44
C LEU A 119 11.02 4.49 4.15
N GLN A 120 11.79 5.54 3.89
CA GLN A 120 13.00 5.81 4.63
C GLN A 120 12.62 6.58 5.90
N LYS A 121 12.59 5.86 7.03
CA LYS A 121 12.30 6.44 8.33
C LYS A 121 13.57 7.07 8.91
N ILE A 122 13.53 8.37 9.13
CA ILE A 122 14.64 9.12 9.72
C ILE A 122 14.18 9.66 11.07
N ALA A 123 14.95 9.38 12.12
CA ALA A 123 14.71 9.95 13.43
C ALA A 123 15.09 11.44 13.41
N CYS A 124 14.17 12.33 13.79
CA CYS A 124 14.42 13.76 13.81
C CYS A 124 15.37 14.20 14.97
N LYS A 125 15.56 13.35 15.98
CA LYS A 125 16.52 13.52 17.09
C LYS A 125 17.35 12.24 17.25
N ARG A 126 18.69 12.38 17.27
CA ARG A 126 19.64 11.30 17.62
C ARG A 126 19.87 11.33 19.12
N ASP A 127 19.47 10.28 19.82
CA ASP A 127 20.00 9.95 21.14
C ASP A 127 20.44 8.48 21.11
N GLU A 128 21.64 8.18 21.60
CA GLU A 128 22.45 7.02 21.19
C GLU A 128 22.01 5.65 21.72
N SER A 129 20.91 5.56 22.45
CA SER A 129 20.44 4.27 22.95
C SER A 129 18.93 4.18 23.02
N SER A 130 18.42 3.03 22.55
CA SER A 130 17.08 2.48 22.81
C SER A 130 16.05 2.54 21.68
N LYS A 131 15.32 1.43 21.52
CA LYS A 131 14.24 1.16 20.54
C LYS A 131 12.88 1.39 21.19
N ASP A 132 11.95 2.03 20.49
CA ASP A 132 10.56 2.20 20.98
C ASP A 132 9.53 1.26 20.34
N THR A 133 8.45 1.17 21.08
CA THR A 133 7.24 0.39 20.96
C THR A 133 6.38 0.87 19.79
N ARG A 134 6.31 0.03 18.75
CA ARG A 134 5.40 0.10 17.60
C ARG A 134 5.43 1.43 16.84
N ASP A 135 6.40 1.47 15.94
CA ASP A 135 6.47 2.30 14.75
C ASP A 135 5.16 2.14 13.92
N THR A 136 4.12 2.93 14.22
CA THR A 136 2.83 2.93 13.51
C THR A 136 2.94 3.38 12.06
N ALA A 137 4.08 3.98 11.70
CA ALA A 137 4.37 4.39 10.35
C ALA A 137 4.48 3.18 9.41
N CYS A 138 3.82 3.29 8.28
CA CYS A 138 3.79 2.23 7.29
C CYS A 138 5.19 1.91 6.72
N HIS A 139 5.39 0.66 6.29
CA HIS A 139 6.65 0.25 5.65
C HIS A 139 6.87 0.90 4.27
N TYR A 140 5.79 1.34 3.65
CA TYR A 140 5.80 1.95 2.32
C TYR A 140 5.13 3.31 2.38
N GLY A 141 5.69 4.24 1.61
CA GLY A 141 5.05 5.52 1.32
C GLY A 141 4.95 5.78 -0.18
N ARG A 142 4.50 6.99 -0.52
CA ARG A 142 4.46 7.46 -1.91
C ARG A 142 5.26 8.73 -2.07
N SER A 143 5.99 8.80 -3.18
CA SER A 143 6.73 10.00 -3.59
C SER A 143 6.84 10.07 -5.12
N PRO A 144 7.17 11.26 -5.67
CA PRO A 144 7.42 11.43 -7.10
C PRO A 144 8.49 10.47 -7.64
N ILE A 145 8.38 10.07 -8.91
CA ILE A 145 9.42 9.28 -9.59
C ILE A 145 10.77 10.00 -9.45
N GLY A 146 11.82 9.25 -9.07
CA GLY A 146 13.16 9.81 -8.82
C GLY A 146 13.44 10.26 -7.38
N GLU A 147 12.41 10.53 -6.56
CA GLU A 147 12.60 11.05 -5.20
C GLU A 147 12.40 9.99 -4.11
N PRO A 148 13.25 9.87 -3.08
CA PRO A 148 12.98 8.95 -1.97
C PRO A 148 11.72 9.35 -1.19
N ALA A 149 10.99 8.38 -0.63
CA ALA A 149 9.90 8.65 0.30
C ALA A 149 10.49 8.75 1.71
N ILE A 150 10.69 9.97 2.22
CA ILE A 150 11.33 10.23 3.51
C ILE A 150 10.27 10.57 4.55
N TYR A 151 10.24 9.81 5.64
CA TYR A 151 9.37 10.08 6.79
C TYR A 151 10.23 10.45 7.99
N SER A 152 10.06 11.68 8.48
CA SER A 152 10.67 12.13 9.72
C SER A 152 9.74 11.84 10.89
N HIS A 153 10.18 10.96 11.79
CA HIS A 153 9.42 10.69 13.01
C HIS A 153 10.04 11.42 14.19
N GLN A 154 9.19 12.11 14.96
CA GLN A 154 9.56 12.57 16.29
C GLN A 154 9.51 11.36 17.22
N PHE A 155 10.68 10.97 17.73
CA PHE A 155 10.77 9.94 18.74
C PHE A 155 10.22 10.52 20.06
N ILE A 156 8.96 10.20 20.38
CA ILE A 156 8.36 10.58 21.65
C ILE A 156 8.61 9.42 22.60
N ARG A 157 9.41 9.66 23.64
CA ARG A 157 9.71 8.71 24.71
C ARG A 157 8.51 8.66 25.64
N ASP A 158 7.69 7.64 25.52
CA ASP A 158 6.62 7.37 26.49
C ASP A 158 7.12 6.39 27.58
N GLU A 159 6.35 6.28 28.67
CA GLU A 159 6.58 5.28 29.72
C GLU A 159 6.51 3.87 29.12
N ARG A 160 7.50 3.03 29.43
CA ARG A 160 7.54 1.65 28.95
C ARG A 160 6.97 0.74 30.01
N TYR A 161 6.34 -0.35 29.59
CA TYR A 161 5.88 -1.38 30.50
C TYR A 161 6.35 -2.74 30.00
N THR A 162 6.99 -3.51 30.88
CA THR A 162 7.30 -4.93 30.65
C THR A 162 6.19 -5.77 31.23
N LEU A 163 5.54 -6.58 30.39
CA LEU A 163 4.52 -7.52 30.79
C LEU A 163 5.08 -8.94 30.76
N THR A 164 5.09 -9.60 31.91
CA THR A 164 5.56 -10.97 32.09
C THR A 164 4.39 -11.84 32.50
N ALA A 165 4.24 -13.01 31.89
CA ALA A 165 3.13 -13.91 32.15
C ALA A 165 3.62 -15.34 32.36
N ALA A 166 3.14 -16.00 33.40
CA ALA A 166 3.31 -17.43 33.61
C ALA A 166 2.10 -18.17 33.05
N MET A 167 2.33 -19.25 32.32
CA MET A 167 1.29 -20.04 31.67
C MET A 167 1.51 -21.53 31.84
N SER A 168 0.40 -22.26 31.90
CA SER A 168 0.35 -23.72 31.86
C SER A 168 -0.27 -24.19 30.54
N THR A 169 -0.34 -25.51 30.34
CA THR A 169 -1.05 -26.12 29.20
C THR A 169 -2.55 -25.82 29.19
N GLN A 170 -3.13 -25.36 30.31
CA GLN A 170 -4.54 -24.99 30.42
C GLN A 170 -4.79 -23.48 30.25
N GLY A 171 -3.73 -22.67 30.09
CA GLY A 171 -3.83 -21.22 29.93
C GLY A 171 -2.99 -20.43 30.92
N TYR A 172 -3.27 -19.14 31.04
CA TYR A 172 -2.55 -18.21 31.90
C TYR A 172 -2.77 -18.50 33.37
N ILE A 173 -1.68 -18.45 34.15
CA ILE A 173 -1.69 -18.60 35.60
C ILE A 173 -1.71 -17.22 36.24
N THR A 174 -0.71 -16.39 35.94
CA THR A 174 -0.54 -15.06 36.51
C THR A 174 0.20 -14.15 35.54
N THR A 175 0.05 -12.84 35.72
CA THR A 175 0.67 -11.78 34.92
C THR A 175 1.17 -10.68 35.82
N HIS A 176 2.37 -10.18 35.52
CA HIS A 176 3.00 -9.07 36.22
C HIS A 176 3.40 -7.97 35.24
N ILE A 177 3.20 -6.72 35.65
CA ILE A 177 3.46 -5.54 34.82
C ILE A 177 4.40 -4.62 35.59
N VAL A 178 5.56 -4.33 35.01
CA VAL A 178 6.57 -3.44 35.59
C VAL A 178 6.76 -2.25 34.65
N GLU A 179 6.83 -1.05 35.20
CA GLU A 179 7.24 0.13 34.44
C GLU A 179 8.75 0.07 34.16
N GLY A 180 9.12 0.14 32.89
CA GLY A 180 10.49 0.01 32.41
C GLY A 180 10.86 -1.43 32.05
N SER A 181 12.12 -1.79 32.29
CA SER A 181 12.66 -3.13 32.07
C SER A 181 12.60 -3.94 33.35
N MET A 182 12.12 -5.17 33.26
CA MET A 182 12.19 -6.14 34.36
C MET A 182 13.64 -6.55 34.63
N ASP A 183 14.09 -6.41 35.87
CA ASP A 183 15.40 -6.86 36.31
C ASP A 183 15.35 -8.27 36.97
N THR A 184 16.49 -8.72 37.49
CA THR A 184 16.60 -10.02 38.15
C THR A 184 15.77 -10.13 39.42
N TYR A 185 15.68 -9.05 40.20
CA TYR A 185 14.94 -9.05 41.47
C TYR A 185 13.45 -8.99 41.23
N ASP A 186 12.99 -8.13 40.32
CA ASP A 186 11.59 -8.06 39.88
C ASP A 186 11.11 -9.43 39.36
N PHE A 187 11.96 -10.13 38.61
CA PHE A 187 11.66 -11.47 38.11
C PHE A 187 11.63 -12.50 39.23
N PHE A 188 12.58 -12.45 40.16
CA PHE A 188 12.63 -13.35 41.31
C PHE A 188 11.37 -13.20 42.16
N ASP A 189 10.99 -11.97 42.50
CA ASP A 189 9.79 -11.66 43.29
C ASP A 189 8.53 -12.16 42.57
N PHE A 190 8.41 -11.93 41.25
CA PHE A 190 7.32 -12.48 40.45
C PHE A 190 7.22 -14.02 40.54
N ILE A 191 8.35 -14.74 40.46
CA ILE A 191 8.32 -16.20 40.56
C ILE A 191 7.92 -16.65 41.97
N VAL A 192 8.46 -16.02 43.02
CA VAL A 192 8.25 -16.44 44.41
C VAL A 192 6.85 -16.07 44.91
N GLU A 193 6.39 -14.87 44.61
CA GLU A 193 5.13 -14.34 45.13
C GLU A 193 3.93 -14.77 44.30
N ASP A 194 4.05 -14.82 42.97
CA ASP A 194 2.90 -15.05 42.09
C ASP A 194 2.86 -16.46 41.47
N VAL A 195 4.00 -17.02 41.06
CA VAL A 195 4.05 -18.29 40.31
C VAL A 195 4.14 -19.48 41.24
N LEU A 196 5.08 -19.48 42.18
CA LEU A 196 5.36 -20.59 43.08
C LEU A 196 4.16 -21.05 43.92
N PRO A 197 3.29 -20.16 44.45
CA PRO A 197 2.10 -20.58 45.20
C PRO A 197 1.08 -21.38 44.36
N GLN A 198 1.16 -21.29 43.03
CA GLN A 198 0.31 -22.03 42.10
C GLN A 198 0.95 -23.34 41.61
N MET A 199 2.23 -23.57 41.93
CA MET A 199 2.96 -24.77 41.54
C MET A 199 2.83 -25.86 42.60
N LYS A 200 3.04 -27.11 42.18
CA LYS A 200 3.05 -28.28 43.07
C LYS A 200 4.42 -28.97 43.06
N PRO A 201 4.80 -29.70 44.11
CA PRO A 201 6.01 -30.51 44.09
C PRO A 201 5.99 -31.56 42.99
N PHE A 202 7.12 -31.81 42.34
CA PHE A 202 7.25 -32.85 41.32
C PHE A 202 7.03 -34.24 41.96
N PRO A 203 6.23 -35.14 41.35
CA PRO A 203 5.79 -35.19 39.95
C PRO A 203 4.33 -34.73 39.67
N ASP A 204 3.73 -33.90 40.53
CA ASP A 204 2.34 -33.49 40.35
C ASP A 204 2.12 -32.57 39.12
N VAL A 205 0.85 -32.33 38.81
CA VAL A 205 0.46 -31.36 37.75
C VAL A 205 0.97 -29.96 38.12
N GLN A 206 1.54 -29.23 37.15
CA GLN A 206 2.16 -27.90 37.32
C GLN A 206 3.38 -27.89 38.26
N SER A 207 4.23 -28.91 38.16
CA SER A 207 5.45 -29.03 38.98
C SER A 207 6.78 -28.72 38.28
N VAL A 208 6.73 -28.32 37.01
CA VAL A 208 7.93 -28.04 36.20
C VAL A 208 7.84 -26.61 35.67
N LEU A 209 8.87 -25.81 35.96
CA LEU A 209 9.00 -24.43 35.51
C LEU A 209 9.93 -24.38 34.30
N VAL A 210 9.39 -23.99 33.14
CA VAL A 210 10.17 -23.80 31.92
C VAL A 210 10.34 -22.31 31.67
N LEU A 211 11.59 -21.87 31.56
CA LEU A 211 11.95 -20.49 31.30
C LEU A 211 12.82 -20.42 30.05
N ASP A 212 12.81 -19.27 29.36
CA ASP A 212 13.81 -19.02 28.32
C ASP A 212 15.21 -18.81 28.94
N ASN A 213 16.24 -18.85 28.10
CA ASN A 213 17.63 -18.73 28.54
C ASN A 213 18.06 -17.27 28.75
N CYS A 214 17.21 -16.44 29.35
CA CYS A 214 17.54 -15.04 29.65
C CYS A 214 18.44 -14.91 30.88
N ARG A 215 19.36 -13.93 30.86
CA ARG A 215 20.30 -13.66 31.96
C ARG A 215 19.62 -13.39 33.30
N ILE A 216 18.49 -12.70 33.29
CA ILE A 216 17.75 -12.37 34.51
C ILE A 216 17.16 -13.60 35.21
N HIS A 217 17.06 -14.75 34.51
CA HIS A 217 16.59 -16.00 35.10
C HIS A 217 17.71 -16.77 35.81
N HIS A 218 18.97 -16.42 35.58
CA HIS A 218 20.12 -17.14 36.13
C HIS A 218 20.51 -16.55 37.46
N THR A 219 19.91 -17.05 38.53
CA THR A 219 20.24 -16.70 39.91
C THR A 219 20.22 -17.95 40.76
N ASP A 220 21.32 -18.20 41.46
CA ASP A 220 21.48 -19.41 42.30
C ASP A 220 20.38 -19.47 43.38
N LEU A 221 20.02 -18.31 43.94
CA LEU A 221 18.92 -18.18 44.92
C LEU A 221 17.57 -18.68 44.38
N LEU A 222 17.25 -18.39 43.11
CA LEU A 222 16.02 -18.87 42.50
C LEU A 222 16.01 -20.40 42.41
N GLN A 223 17.15 -21.01 42.10
CA GLN A 223 17.27 -22.46 42.01
C GLN A 223 17.14 -23.12 43.39
N GLU A 224 17.74 -22.53 44.43
CA GLU A 224 17.61 -23.00 45.82
C GLU A 224 16.14 -23.02 46.27
N VAL A 225 15.43 -21.90 46.10
CA VAL A 225 14.02 -21.76 46.51
C VAL A 225 13.11 -22.73 45.74
N LEU A 226 13.31 -22.91 44.43
CA LEU A 226 12.54 -23.86 43.65
C LEU A 226 12.76 -25.31 44.14
N ASN A 227 14.01 -25.67 44.45
CA ASN A 227 14.34 -27.00 44.97
C ASN A 227 13.74 -27.26 46.35
N GLU A 228 13.74 -26.27 47.25
CA GLU A 228 13.10 -26.38 48.57
C GLU A 228 11.59 -26.63 48.48
N ASN A 229 10.93 -26.03 47.48
CA ASN A 229 9.51 -26.24 47.19
C ASN A 229 9.23 -27.50 46.35
N GLY A 230 10.27 -28.30 46.04
CA GLY A 230 10.16 -29.52 45.24
C GLY A 230 9.79 -29.28 43.77
N VAL A 231 9.96 -28.04 43.27
CA VAL A 231 9.69 -27.66 41.88
C VAL A 231 10.94 -27.92 41.04
N ARG A 232 10.76 -28.54 39.87
CA ARG A 232 11.86 -28.74 38.92
C ARG A 232 11.93 -27.61 37.91
N ARG A 233 13.16 -27.18 37.59
CA ARG A 233 13.49 -26.24 36.53
C ARG A 233 14.39 -26.90 35.50
#